data_AF-A0A7C2THQ7-F1
#
_entry.id   AF-A0A7C2THQ7-F1
#
_cell.length_a   1.000
_cell.length_b   1.000
_cell.length_c   1.000
_cell.angle_alpha   90.00
_cell.angle_beta   90.00
_cell.angle_gamma   90.00
#
_symmetry.space_group_name_H-M   'P 1'
#
loop_
_entity.id
_entity.type
_entity.pdbx_description
1 polymer ?
#
loop_
_entity_poly.entity_id
_entity_poly.type
_entity_poly.pdbx_seq_one_letter_code
_entity_poly.pdbx_strand_id
1 'polypeptide(L)'
;MNRVNLQGLDGDGTAYSTDNGYGLYLIEGPSSDNIDALERDPCQSVDLDCDGEPEAPIYLTLAPGSPTLSEIGATPADILMTDSEYMPIIWAQAGDLGLVSGDIIDALCINDHADGVYAIGDQVLFSLAPGSPTLSAILAGPADLLRPSPPMVFYSAEALRLSDSDDVDALVCAKAMTFQDVFLQLPPFTIERSRISITSS
;
A
#
# COMPACT_ATOMS: atom_id res chain seq x y z
N MET A 1 -5.18 -30.80 10.06
CA MET A 1 -5.50 -29.45 10.58
C MET A 1 -6.12 -28.70 9.43
N ASN A 2 -7.45 -28.47 9.48
CA ASN A 2 -8.08 -27.52 8.56
C ASN A 2 -7.66 -26.13 9.02
N ARG A 3 -6.84 -25.44 8.23
CA ARG A 3 -6.65 -24.01 8.41
C ARG A 3 -7.91 -23.36 7.84
N VAL A 4 -8.72 -22.79 8.72
CA VAL A 4 -9.82 -21.92 8.32
C VAL A 4 -9.19 -20.69 7.69
N ASN A 5 -9.72 -20.20 6.58
CA ASN A 5 -9.31 -18.94 6.00
C ASN A 5 -9.70 -17.84 7.00
N LEU A 6 -8.73 -17.29 7.75
CA LEU A 6 -9.00 -16.22 8.69
C LEU A 6 -9.18 -14.93 7.87
N GLN A 7 -10.43 -14.49 7.74
CA GLN A 7 -10.74 -13.27 7.02
C GLN A 7 -10.49 -12.09 7.96
N GLY A 8 -9.35 -11.43 7.79
CA GLY A 8 -8.91 -10.38 8.70
C GLY A 8 -9.55 -9.01 8.43
N LEU A 9 -10.18 -8.81 7.28
CA LEU A 9 -10.96 -7.61 6.90
C LEU A 9 -12.23 -8.10 6.22
N ASP A 10 -13.39 -7.62 6.64
CA ASP A 10 -14.65 -7.76 5.92
C ASP A 10 -15.03 -6.42 5.27
N GLY A 11 -15.65 -6.49 4.10
CA GLY A 11 -16.11 -5.31 3.40
C GLY A 11 -17.35 -4.74 4.07
N ASP A 12 -18.26 -5.57 4.59
CA ASP A 12 -19.63 -5.19 4.97
C ASP A 12 -19.77 -4.21 6.15
N GLY A 13 -18.67 -3.78 6.78
CA GLY A 13 -18.69 -2.79 7.84
C GLY A 13 -19.17 -3.36 9.19
N THR A 14 -19.34 -4.69 9.31
CA THR A 14 -19.84 -5.35 10.50
C THR A 14 -18.89 -6.45 10.94
N ALA A 15 -18.07 -6.18 11.96
CA ALA A 15 -17.20 -7.20 12.55
C ALA A 15 -18.00 -8.48 12.90
N TYR A 16 -17.74 -9.56 12.16
CA TYR A 16 -18.49 -10.80 12.33
C TYR A 16 -18.18 -11.44 13.69
N SER A 17 -19.20 -11.74 14.49
CA SER A 17 -19.03 -12.28 15.86
C SER A 17 -18.28 -13.63 15.99
N THR A 18 -17.90 -14.26 14.87
CA THR A 18 -17.19 -15.55 14.83
C THR A 18 -15.88 -15.54 14.06
N ASP A 19 -15.68 -14.55 13.19
CA ASP A 19 -14.43 -14.30 12.47
C ASP A 19 -14.17 -12.81 12.63
N ASN A 20 -13.19 -12.46 13.48
CA ASN A 20 -12.81 -11.10 13.90
C ASN A 20 -12.25 -10.25 12.72
N GLY A 21 -12.97 -10.18 11.60
CA GLY A 21 -12.66 -9.29 10.50
C GLY A 21 -13.06 -7.87 10.84
N TYR A 22 -12.24 -6.90 10.43
CA TYR A 22 -12.58 -5.49 10.52
C TYR A 22 -13.48 -5.08 9.37
N GLY A 23 -14.57 -4.38 9.68
CA GLY A 23 -15.42 -3.76 8.67
C GLY A 23 -14.80 -2.53 8.05
N LEU A 24 -14.61 -2.54 6.73
CA LEU A 24 -14.18 -1.35 5.97
C LEU A 24 -15.34 -0.50 5.47
N TYR A 25 -16.57 -0.88 5.79
CA TYR A 25 -17.82 -0.23 5.35
C TYR A 25 -17.91 -0.09 3.83
N LEU A 26 -17.31 -1.06 3.13
CA LEU A 26 -17.39 -1.25 1.70
C LEU A 26 -18.66 -2.02 1.34
N ILE A 27 -19.22 -1.70 0.19
CA ILE A 27 -20.43 -2.34 -0.31
C ILE A 27 -20.08 -3.74 -0.78
N GLU A 28 -20.70 -4.76 -0.20
CA GLU A 28 -20.58 -6.15 -0.63
C GLU A 28 -21.81 -6.60 -1.47
N GLY A 29 -21.57 -7.42 -2.50
CA GLY A 29 -22.63 -7.99 -3.35
C GLY A 29 -22.24 -8.12 -4.83
N PRO A 30 -23.22 -8.33 -5.74
CA PRO A 30 -22.97 -8.41 -7.18
C PRO A 30 -22.38 -7.13 -7.80
N SER A 31 -22.48 -6.01 -7.08
CA SER A 31 -21.87 -4.72 -7.36
C SER A 31 -21.00 -4.30 -6.18
N SER A 32 -20.08 -5.17 -5.78
CA SER A 32 -19.20 -4.91 -4.64
C SER A 32 -18.16 -3.85 -4.98
N ASP A 33 -17.68 -3.14 -3.97
CA ASP A 33 -16.40 -2.45 -4.06
C ASP A 33 -15.27 -3.44 -4.36
N ASN A 34 -14.23 -2.94 -5.02
CA ASN A 34 -13.01 -3.70 -5.29
C ASN A 34 -11.82 -2.91 -4.76
N ILE A 35 -11.08 -3.49 -3.82
CA ILE A 35 -9.87 -2.88 -3.29
C ILE A 35 -8.76 -3.09 -4.31
N ASP A 36 -8.14 -2.00 -4.77
CA ASP A 36 -6.97 -2.06 -5.66
C ASP A 36 -5.69 -2.15 -4.83
N ALA A 37 -5.48 -1.17 -3.93
CA ALA A 37 -4.36 -1.16 -3.02
C ALA A 37 -4.82 -1.15 -1.56
N LEU A 38 -4.08 -1.86 -0.71
CA LEU A 38 -4.27 -1.86 0.74
C LEU A 38 -2.91 -1.83 1.42
N GLU A 39 -2.67 -0.82 2.26
CA GLU A 39 -1.51 -0.81 3.15
C GLU A 39 -1.93 -1.41 4.51
N ARG A 40 -1.30 -2.54 4.89
CA ARG A 40 -1.53 -3.18 6.19
C ARG A 40 -0.27 -3.87 6.71
N ASP A 41 -0.03 -3.74 8.02
CA ASP A 41 0.64 -4.79 8.80
C ASP A 41 -0.34 -5.27 9.90
N PRO A 42 -0.81 -6.54 9.85
CA PRO A 42 -2.06 -6.95 10.50
C PRO A 42 -1.98 -7.14 12.02
N CYS A 43 -0.79 -7.10 12.61
CA CYS A 43 -0.55 -7.14 14.04
C CYS A 43 0.75 -6.36 14.26
N GLN A 44 0.78 -5.34 15.12
CA GLN A 44 1.92 -4.45 15.47
C GLN A 44 1.98 -3.07 14.80
N SER A 45 1.09 -2.72 13.87
CA SER A 45 1.02 -1.34 13.33
C SER A 45 -0.36 -0.71 13.42
N VAL A 46 -1.39 -1.44 12.99
CA VAL A 46 -2.79 -1.00 12.99
C VAL A 46 -3.56 -1.56 14.17
N ASP A 47 -3.27 -2.81 14.53
CA ASP A 47 -3.85 -3.54 15.65
C ASP A 47 -2.68 -3.97 16.55
N LEU A 48 -2.37 -3.16 17.57
CA LEU A 48 -1.17 -3.28 18.38
C LEU A 48 -1.25 -4.44 19.38
N ASP A 49 -2.45 -4.78 19.84
CA ASP A 49 -2.66 -5.88 20.79
C ASP A 49 -3.31 -7.13 20.17
N CYS A 50 -3.57 -7.10 18.86
CA CYS A 50 -4.14 -8.17 18.06
C CYS A 50 -5.55 -8.58 18.50
N ASP A 51 -6.33 -7.64 19.06
CA ASP A 51 -7.64 -7.94 19.62
C ASP A 51 -8.79 -7.88 18.61
N GLY A 52 -8.57 -7.34 17.41
CA GLY A 52 -9.62 -7.15 16.43
C GLY A 52 -10.28 -5.75 16.47
N GLU A 53 -9.69 -4.75 17.14
CA GLU A 53 -10.00 -3.31 17.02
C GLU A 53 -8.80 -2.51 16.46
N PRO A 54 -8.93 -1.70 15.37
CA PRO A 54 -7.79 -0.94 14.86
C PRO A 54 -7.50 0.25 15.80
N GLU A 55 -6.27 0.39 16.30
CA GLU A 55 -5.82 1.59 17.00
C GLU A 55 -5.09 2.60 16.10
N ALA A 56 -4.91 2.28 14.83
CA ALA A 56 -4.42 3.22 13.82
C ALA A 56 -5.31 3.19 12.55
N PRO A 57 -5.26 4.26 11.73
CA PRO A 57 -6.01 4.29 10.49
C PRO A 57 -5.54 3.23 9.49
N ILE A 58 -6.47 2.75 8.66
CA ILE A 58 -6.20 1.89 7.51
C ILE A 58 -6.31 2.73 6.25
N TYR A 59 -5.34 2.60 5.36
CA TYR A 59 -5.34 3.30 4.08
C TYR A 59 -5.53 2.32 2.92
N LEU A 60 -6.37 2.71 1.97
CA LEU A 60 -6.68 1.91 0.79
C LEU A 60 -7.02 2.77 -0.42
N THR A 61 -7.04 2.15 -1.59
CA THR A 61 -7.63 2.69 -2.82
C THR A 61 -8.68 1.71 -3.36
N LEU A 62 -9.63 2.22 -4.12
CA LEU A 62 -10.68 1.42 -4.72
C LEU A 62 -10.56 1.43 -6.24
N ALA A 63 -10.75 0.27 -6.85
CA ALA A 63 -10.71 0.10 -8.30
C ALA A 63 -11.85 0.87 -8.98
N PRO A 64 -11.71 1.24 -10.27
CA PRO A 64 -12.76 1.88 -11.04
C PRO A 64 -14.10 1.12 -11.00
N GLY A 65 -15.18 1.84 -10.73
CA GLY A 65 -16.53 1.29 -10.70
C GLY A 65 -17.00 0.81 -9.32
N SER A 66 -16.12 0.83 -8.31
CA SER A 66 -16.48 0.63 -6.91
C SER A 66 -17.58 1.62 -6.49
N PRO A 67 -18.76 1.17 -6.03
CA PRO A 67 -19.86 2.08 -5.74
C PRO A 67 -19.53 3.13 -4.67
N THR A 68 -18.72 2.79 -3.66
CA THR A 68 -18.30 3.72 -2.60
C THR A 68 -17.63 4.97 -3.16
N LEU A 69 -16.86 4.85 -4.26
CA LEU A 69 -16.25 6.02 -4.92
C LEU A 69 -17.30 7.07 -5.30
N SER A 70 -18.44 6.63 -5.83
CA SER A 70 -19.52 7.53 -6.22
C SER A 70 -20.27 8.14 -5.04
N GLU A 71 -20.35 7.42 -3.92
CA GLU A 71 -21.05 7.87 -2.71
C GLU A 71 -20.30 8.98 -1.99
N ILE A 72 -18.97 8.86 -1.89
CA ILE A 72 -18.12 9.84 -1.19
C ILE A 72 -17.49 10.88 -2.13
N GLY A 73 -17.73 10.76 -3.45
CA GLY A 73 -17.17 11.66 -4.46
C GLY A 73 -15.66 11.47 -4.67
N ALA A 74 -15.15 10.26 -4.46
CA ALA A 74 -13.78 9.86 -4.71
C ALA A 74 -13.59 9.29 -6.12
N THR A 75 -12.33 9.03 -6.45
CA THR A 75 -11.83 8.45 -7.69
C THR A 75 -10.82 7.35 -7.37
N PRO A 76 -10.48 6.46 -8.33
CA PRO A 76 -9.47 5.43 -8.14
C PRO A 76 -8.04 5.94 -7.88
N ALA A 77 -7.79 7.25 -8.06
CA ALA A 77 -6.52 7.90 -7.78
C ALA A 77 -6.49 8.63 -6.43
N ASP A 78 -7.59 8.58 -5.66
CA ASP A 78 -7.63 9.10 -4.30
C ASP A 78 -7.20 8.02 -3.31
N ILE A 79 -6.55 8.44 -2.22
CA ILE A 79 -6.25 7.57 -1.09
C ILE A 79 -7.35 7.75 -0.06
N LEU A 80 -8.01 6.66 0.30
CA LEU A 80 -9.01 6.62 1.34
C LEU A 80 -8.39 6.21 2.66
N MET A 81 -8.98 6.67 3.75
CA MET A 81 -8.65 6.26 5.10
C MET A 81 -9.93 5.84 5.82
N THR A 82 -9.85 4.75 6.56
CA THR A 82 -10.88 4.35 7.54
C THR A 82 -10.27 4.37 8.93
N ASP A 83 -11.01 4.90 9.90
CA ASP A 83 -10.64 4.89 11.32
C ASP A 83 -11.63 4.01 12.12
N SER A 84 -11.68 4.19 13.45
CA SER A 84 -12.59 3.46 14.34
C SER A 84 -14.08 3.65 14.04
N GLU A 85 -14.47 4.64 13.24
CA GLU A 85 -15.85 4.84 12.79
C GLU A 85 -16.14 4.07 11.49
N TYR A 86 -15.13 3.41 10.91
CA TYR A 86 -15.17 2.48 9.78
C TYR A 86 -15.64 3.08 8.44
N MET A 87 -16.10 4.33 8.39
CA MET A 87 -16.53 4.98 7.15
C MET A 87 -15.32 5.52 6.36
N PRO A 88 -15.08 5.08 5.12
CA PRO A 88 -14.01 5.61 4.29
C PRO A 88 -14.19 7.11 4.02
N ILE A 89 -13.13 7.87 4.28
CA ILE A 89 -13.03 9.28 3.89
C ILE A 89 -11.83 9.48 2.96
N ILE A 90 -11.86 10.52 2.14
CA ILE A 90 -10.72 10.89 1.30
C ILE A 90 -9.64 11.48 2.20
N TRP A 91 -8.51 10.79 2.34
CA TRP A 91 -7.34 11.27 3.08
C TRP A 91 -6.43 12.12 2.20
N ALA A 92 -6.14 11.66 0.97
CA ALA A 92 -5.40 12.44 -0.02
C ALA A 92 -6.13 12.44 -1.37
N GLN A 93 -6.33 13.63 -1.95
CA GLN A 93 -6.91 13.75 -3.29
C GLN A 93 -5.87 13.46 -4.37
N ALA A 94 -6.29 12.90 -5.50
CA ALA A 94 -5.48 12.65 -6.68
C ALA A 94 -4.69 13.91 -7.10
N GLY A 95 -5.35 15.07 -7.08
CA GLY A 95 -4.72 16.35 -7.41
C GLY A 95 -3.60 16.77 -6.45
N ASP A 96 -3.73 16.43 -5.15
CA ASP A 96 -2.70 16.71 -4.15
C ASP A 96 -1.49 15.77 -4.32
N LEU A 97 -1.74 14.54 -4.75
CA LEU A 97 -0.69 13.59 -5.16
C LEU A 97 -0.03 13.98 -6.49
N GLY A 98 -0.67 14.88 -7.24
CA GLY A 98 -0.28 15.34 -8.59
C GLY A 98 -0.64 14.35 -9.70
N LEU A 99 -1.59 13.46 -9.42
CA LEU A 99 -2.23 12.56 -10.37
C LEU A 99 -3.33 13.30 -11.14
N VAL A 100 -3.73 12.73 -12.27
CA VAL A 100 -4.74 13.27 -13.17
C VAL A 100 -5.91 12.29 -13.36
N SER A 101 -6.99 12.78 -13.95
CA SER A 101 -8.16 11.94 -14.24
C SER A 101 -7.78 10.76 -15.14
N GLY A 102 -8.12 9.55 -14.71
CA GLY A 102 -7.81 8.30 -15.39
C GLY A 102 -6.60 7.56 -14.81
N ASP A 103 -5.86 8.15 -13.87
CA ASP A 103 -4.90 7.39 -13.06
C ASP A 103 -5.64 6.44 -12.10
N ILE A 104 -4.98 5.33 -11.78
CA ILE A 104 -5.45 4.30 -10.86
C ILE A 104 -4.25 3.90 -10.00
N ILE A 105 -4.37 3.98 -8.67
CA ILE A 105 -3.32 3.57 -7.74
C ILE A 105 -3.46 2.06 -7.49
N ASP A 106 -2.41 1.30 -7.80
CA ASP A 106 -2.41 -0.17 -7.76
C ASP A 106 -1.69 -0.74 -6.53
N ALA A 107 -0.72 0.00 -5.99
CA ALA A 107 -0.14 -0.31 -4.68
C ALA A 107 0.16 0.94 -3.90
N LEU A 108 0.19 0.79 -2.58
CA LEU A 108 0.25 1.87 -1.63
C LEU A 108 1.17 1.51 -0.47
N CYS A 109 2.01 2.45 -0.06
CA CYS A 109 2.75 2.42 1.19
C CYS A 109 2.74 3.82 1.80
N ILE A 110 2.18 3.93 3.01
CA ILE A 110 2.01 5.19 3.74
C ILE A 110 2.71 5.14 5.09
N ASN A 111 3.39 6.25 5.41
CA ASN A 111 3.81 6.58 6.75
C ASN A 111 3.27 7.98 7.08
N ASP A 112 2.08 8.00 7.69
CA ASP A 112 1.45 9.18 8.29
C ASP A 112 2.11 9.44 9.65
N HIS A 113 2.33 10.71 9.98
CA HIS A 113 2.83 11.14 11.29
C HIS A 113 1.79 11.03 12.43
N ALA A 114 0.75 10.23 12.20
CA ALA A 114 -0.36 9.92 13.08
C ALA A 114 -1.21 11.14 13.45
N ASP A 115 -1.36 12.08 12.50
CA ASP A 115 -2.31 13.19 12.64
C ASP A 115 -3.59 12.99 11.81
N GLY A 116 -3.63 11.97 10.94
CA GLY A 116 -4.80 11.61 10.15
C GLY A 116 -5.08 12.61 9.02
N VAL A 117 -4.13 13.47 8.68
CA VAL A 117 -4.29 14.53 7.68
C VAL A 117 -3.14 14.47 6.69
N TYR A 118 -3.44 14.25 5.42
CA TYR A 118 -2.41 14.32 4.39
C TYR A 118 -1.78 15.71 4.33
N ALA A 119 -0.49 15.77 4.66
CA ALA A 119 0.26 17.02 4.74
C ALA A 119 1.73 16.85 4.37
N ILE A 120 2.43 17.99 4.33
CA ILE A 120 3.88 17.99 4.13
C ILE A 120 4.57 17.32 5.33
N GLY A 121 5.29 16.24 5.05
CA GLY A 121 5.92 15.41 6.06
C GLY A 121 5.62 13.95 5.80
N ASP A 122 4.38 13.63 5.45
CA ASP A 122 3.94 12.27 5.19
C ASP A 122 4.71 11.65 4.03
N GLN A 123 4.99 10.35 4.19
CA GLN A 123 5.67 9.59 3.16
C GLN A 123 4.63 8.70 2.50
N VAL A 124 4.39 8.97 1.23
CA VAL A 124 3.53 8.15 0.38
C VAL A 124 4.39 7.62 -0.75
N LEU A 125 4.42 6.30 -0.88
CA LEU A 125 4.90 5.60 -2.06
C LEU A 125 3.74 4.86 -2.68
N PHE A 126 3.65 4.90 -4.00
CA PHE A 126 2.59 4.20 -4.72
C PHE A 126 3.08 3.75 -6.10
N SER A 127 2.44 2.72 -6.64
CA SER A 127 2.49 2.39 -8.07
C SER A 127 1.19 2.84 -8.74
N LEU A 128 1.20 2.88 -10.07
CA LEU A 128 -0.01 3.15 -10.84
C LEU A 128 -0.28 1.99 -11.79
N ALA A 129 -1.56 1.67 -11.97
CA ALA A 129 -1.98 0.59 -12.85
C ALA A 129 -1.56 0.87 -14.31
N PRO A 130 -1.31 -0.18 -15.12
CA PRO A 130 -1.00 -0.05 -16.53
C PRO A 130 -2.04 0.80 -17.28
N GLY A 131 -1.57 1.80 -18.03
CA GLY A 131 -2.43 2.71 -18.79
C GLY A 131 -2.79 4.01 -18.07
N SER A 132 -2.42 4.16 -16.80
CA SER A 132 -2.51 5.43 -16.07
C SER A 132 -1.80 6.58 -16.83
N PRO A 133 -2.49 7.69 -17.16
CA PRO A 133 -1.93 8.79 -17.95
C PRO A 133 -0.64 9.38 -17.38
N THR A 134 -0.50 9.43 -16.05
CA THR A 134 0.69 9.97 -15.39
C THR A 134 1.95 9.18 -15.73
N LEU A 135 1.87 7.84 -15.86
CA LEU A 135 3.01 7.00 -16.24
C LEU A 135 3.64 7.46 -17.57
N SER A 136 2.80 7.72 -18.57
CA SER A 136 3.26 8.22 -19.88
C SER A 136 3.83 9.65 -19.79
N ALA A 137 3.26 10.50 -18.93
CA ALA A 137 3.69 11.88 -18.78
C ALA A 137 5.09 12.00 -18.16
N ILE A 138 5.46 11.09 -17.26
CA ILE A 138 6.75 11.10 -16.55
C ILE A 138 7.73 10.02 -17.04
N LEU A 139 7.37 9.26 -18.07
CA LEU A 139 8.16 8.14 -18.62
C LEU A 139 8.45 7.04 -17.58
N ALA A 140 7.46 6.71 -16.75
CA ALA A 140 7.50 5.62 -15.78
C ALA A 140 6.74 4.39 -16.31
N GLY A 141 7.04 3.22 -15.74
CA GLY A 141 6.31 1.97 -15.91
C GLY A 141 5.41 1.63 -14.71
N PRO A 142 4.47 0.69 -14.86
CA PRO A 142 3.59 0.24 -13.77
C PRO A 142 4.35 -0.37 -12.58
N ALA A 143 5.52 -0.98 -12.81
CA ALA A 143 6.38 -1.52 -11.76
C ALA A 143 7.26 -0.48 -11.03
N ASP A 144 7.20 0.80 -11.42
CA ASP A 144 7.94 1.86 -10.73
C ASP A 144 7.19 2.32 -9.47
N LEU A 145 7.94 2.62 -8.41
CA LEU A 145 7.40 3.27 -7.22
C LEU A 145 7.58 4.76 -7.31
N LEU A 146 6.48 5.47 -7.17
CA LEU A 146 6.38 6.92 -7.30
C LEU A 146 6.21 7.55 -5.93
N ARG A 147 6.63 8.82 -5.82
CA ARG A 147 6.30 9.71 -4.70
C ARG A 147 5.49 10.90 -5.20
N PRO A 148 4.60 11.49 -4.37
CA PRO A 148 3.69 12.54 -4.81
C PRO A 148 4.35 13.93 -4.97
N SER A 149 3.57 14.84 -5.54
CA SER A 149 3.72 16.32 -5.49
C SER A 149 5.07 16.91 -5.99
N PRO A 150 5.36 16.89 -7.30
CA PRO A 150 4.69 16.16 -8.38
C PRO A 150 5.17 14.69 -8.45
N PRO A 151 4.39 13.80 -9.10
CA PRO A 151 4.77 12.41 -9.29
C PRO A 151 6.16 12.28 -9.91
N MET A 152 7.00 11.47 -9.28
CA MET A 152 8.29 11.10 -9.83
C MET A 152 8.71 9.72 -9.35
N VAL A 153 9.47 9.02 -10.19
CA VAL A 153 10.05 7.70 -9.87
C VAL A 153 11.00 7.86 -8.68
N PHE A 154 10.67 7.15 -7.59
CA PHE A 154 11.48 7.01 -6.39
C PHE A 154 12.34 5.74 -6.45
N TYR A 155 11.73 4.62 -6.85
CA TYR A 155 12.44 3.38 -7.22
C TYR A 155 11.95 2.91 -8.58
N SER A 156 12.89 2.62 -9.49
CA SER A 156 12.52 2.00 -10.76
C SER A 156 12.28 0.49 -10.59
N ALA A 157 11.53 -0.10 -11.52
CA ALA A 157 11.34 -1.54 -11.64
C ALA A 157 12.68 -2.29 -11.59
N GLU A 158 13.69 -1.83 -12.36
CA GLU A 158 15.04 -2.41 -12.35
C GLU A 158 15.69 -2.37 -10.97
N ALA A 159 15.56 -1.26 -10.23
CA ALA A 159 16.13 -1.13 -8.89
C ALA A 159 15.48 -2.12 -7.89
N LEU A 160 14.22 -2.49 -8.13
CA LEU A 160 13.48 -3.48 -7.36
C LEU A 160 13.65 -4.92 -7.89
N ARG A 161 14.39 -5.09 -9.00
CA ARG A 161 14.56 -6.37 -9.73
C ARG A 161 13.26 -6.92 -10.30
N LEU A 162 12.38 -6.03 -10.72
CA LEU A 162 11.16 -6.33 -11.46
C LEU A 162 11.38 -6.06 -12.95
N SER A 163 10.50 -6.60 -13.78
CA SER A 163 10.36 -6.21 -15.19
C SER A 163 9.59 -4.89 -15.29
N ASP A 164 9.89 -4.05 -16.29
CA ASP A 164 9.13 -2.81 -16.56
C ASP A 164 7.64 -3.07 -16.87
N SER A 165 7.30 -4.31 -17.23
CA SER A 165 5.94 -4.76 -17.51
C SER A 165 5.24 -5.41 -16.32
N ASP A 166 5.93 -5.61 -15.20
CA ASP A 166 5.30 -6.17 -14.01
C ASP A 166 4.30 -5.17 -13.46
N ASP A 167 3.25 -5.70 -12.84
CA ASP A 167 2.27 -4.90 -12.11
C ASP A 167 2.53 -5.03 -10.63
N VAL A 168 2.53 -3.90 -9.94
CA VAL A 168 2.77 -3.87 -8.49
C VAL A 168 1.43 -3.57 -7.84
N ASP A 169 0.75 -4.63 -7.43
CA ASP A 169 -0.61 -4.60 -6.86
C ASP A 169 -0.61 -4.58 -5.32
N ALA A 170 0.58 -4.63 -4.72
CA ALA A 170 0.74 -4.58 -3.28
C ALA A 170 2.13 -4.08 -2.91
N LEU A 171 2.17 -3.21 -1.90
CA LEU A 171 3.38 -2.81 -1.22
C LEU A 171 3.23 -3.13 0.25
N VAL A 172 4.36 -3.42 0.86
CA VAL A 172 4.47 -3.43 2.31
C VAL A 172 5.42 -2.31 2.62
N CYS A 173 4.97 -1.34 3.41
CA CYS A 173 5.90 -0.47 4.08
C CYS A 173 6.77 -1.33 4.98
N ALA A 174 7.98 -1.65 4.53
CA ALA A 174 9.04 -1.91 5.47
C ALA A 174 9.18 -0.60 6.25
N LYS A 175 8.49 -0.49 7.41
CA LYS A 175 8.72 0.52 8.43
C LYS A 175 10.21 0.69 8.38
N ALA A 176 10.69 1.85 7.92
CA ALA A 176 12.11 2.04 7.74
C ALA A 176 12.68 1.67 9.10
N MET A 177 13.29 0.48 9.19
CA MET A 177 14.17 0.16 10.29
C MET A 177 15.06 1.36 10.26
N THR A 178 14.90 2.21 11.28
CA THR A 178 15.52 3.51 11.25
C THR A 178 16.99 3.24 10.93
N PHE A 179 17.70 4.13 10.23
CA PHE A 179 19.10 3.83 9.89
C PHE A 179 19.94 3.46 11.15
N GLN A 180 19.42 3.78 12.34
CA GLN A 180 19.87 3.30 13.66
C GLN A 180 19.64 1.80 13.94
N ASP A 181 18.52 1.19 13.52
CA ASP A 181 18.22 -0.24 13.70
C ASP A 181 19.08 -1.13 12.79
N VAL A 182 19.34 -0.71 11.56
CA VAL A 182 20.19 -1.46 10.60
C VAL A 182 21.66 -1.50 11.05
N PHE A 183 22.14 -0.50 11.79
CA PHE A 183 23.53 -0.42 12.24
C PHE A 183 23.80 -1.12 13.58
N LEU A 184 22.76 -1.53 14.33
CA LEU A 184 22.93 -2.10 15.67
C LEU A 184 22.68 -3.62 15.76
N GLN A 185 22.28 -4.29 14.68
CA GLN A 185 21.96 -5.74 14.71
C GLN A 185 22.73 -6.65 13.74
N LEU A 186 23.65 -6.12 12.92
CA LEU A 186 24.49 -6.99 12.09
C LEU A 186 25.80 -7.33 12.83
N PRO A 187 26.07 -8.61 13.20
CA PRO A 187 27.44 -9.00 13.53
C PRO A 187 28.35 -8.73 12.32
N PRO A 188 29.64 -8.44 12.54
CA PRO A 188 30.54 -8.02 11.47
C PRO A 188 30.58 -9.04 10.33
N PHE A 189 30.07 -8.65 9.16
CA PHE A 189 30.16 -9.42 7.94
C PHE A 189 31.64 -9.69 7.62
N THR A 190 32.05 -10.95 7.74
CA THR A 190 33.32 -11.43 7.19
C THR A 190 33.07 -11.84 5.75
N ILE A 191 33.64 -11.12 4.79
CA ILE A 191 33.65 -11.51 3.38
C ILE A 191 34.76 -12.56 3.19
N GLU A 192 34.43 -13.86 3.23
CA GLU A 192 35.33 -14.89 2.73
C GLU A 192 35.30 -14.91 1.19
N ARG A 193 36.39 -14.42 0.58
CA ARG A 193 36.64 -14.63 -0.85
C ARG A 193 37.12 -16.07 -1.05
N SER A 194 36.20 -16.94 -1.48
CA SER A 194 36.55 -18.24 -2.08
C SER A 194 37.43 -18.01 -3.32
N ARG A 195 38.72 -18.39 -3.22
CA ARG A 195 39.62 -18.49 -4.39
C ARG A 195 39.38 -19.84 -5.05
N ILE A 196 38.75 -19.84 -6.23
CA ILE A 196 38.78 -20.99 -7.14
C ILE A 196 40.15 -20.98 -7.84
N SER A 197 41.03 -21.91 -7.46
CA SER A 197 42.26 -22.21 -8.21
C SER A 197 41.95 -23.20 -9.32
N ILE A 198 42.11 -22.78 -10.57
CA ILE A 198 42.09 -23.67 -11.74
C ILE A 198 43.53 -24.14 -11.96
N THR A 199 43.81 -25.43 -11.73
CA THR A 199 45.04 -26.07 -12.19
C THR A 199 44.77 -26.73 -13.54
N SER A 200 45.42 -26.23 -14.60
CA SER A 200 45.49 -26.90 -15.89
C SER A 200 46.45 -28.09 -15.82
N SER A 201 45.99 -29.26 -16.26
CA SER A 201 46.81 -30.41 -16.63
C SER A 201 46.94 -30.49 -18.14
#